data_AF-A0A067Q740-F1
#
_entry.id   AF-A0A067Q740-F1
#
_cell.length_a   1.000
_cell.length_b   1.000
_cell.length_c   1.000
_cell.angle_alpha   90.00
_cell.angle_beta   90.00
_cell.angle_gamma   90.00
#
_symmetry.space_group_name_H-M   'P 1'
#
loop_
_entity.id
_entity.type
_entity.pdbx_description
1 polymer ?
#
loop_
_entity_poly.entity_id
_entity_poly.type
_entity_poly.pdbx_seq_one_letter_code
_entity_poly.pdbx_strand_id
1 'polypeptide(L)'
;MVASSRSSLGSGSLVDLSSDNLDVDSDNHGPEEPMSSPALKSIFVFWINPTATLNAHLRPELTDAEIAMVESLPVNRYVGFLNRIDGIPFDDDPFLACRLYFVTQGLQPTDHNRLLDSTMGVPIWPTTDHPLGREPLRLTNPLPWSDCYLHTTVSVHLRILAAEFFKSNIPARMPLSESLRLMSIQAEDLERQKTLSESRAVQVPKVAEQHNDQPVLQTIPTHEEQPRYESDDPQDDIGDILLAMMTTNTRDSKLPMVDASYDLSLLTEVPDPRGFFEDQKALKLLHADILRRREALEAEEDAQWAQEKKAEAERQDAASAPSPSHPPRKTRYNLRDIFSKPRIIPDSAMTESLRDSPATVPRRRLKFWQFISHTREGKASYDSMTPSSSGKRGQSSAPVLSRSI
;
A
#
# COMPACT_ATOMS: atom_id res chain seq x y z
N MET A 1 -71.48 -0.39 45.71
CA MET A 1 -71.54 1.05 46.08
C MET A 1 -70.52 1.78 45.23
N VAL A 2 -70.99 2.71 44.38
CA VAL A 2 -70.39 4.01 43.96
C VAL A 2 -68.91 3.99 43.49
N ALA A 3 -68.46 4.51 42.34
CA ALA A 3 -69.00 5.19 41.16
C ALA A 3 -67.85 5.20 40.11
N SER A 4 -68.11 4.91 38.83
CA SER A 4 -68.12 5.89 37.72
C SER A 4 -66.98 6.93 37.71
N SER A 5 -66.14 6.87 36.67
CA SER A 5 -65.78 8.06 35.88
C SER A 5 -65.40 7.67 34.46
N ARG A 6 -66.19 8.19 33.53
CA ARG A 6 -66.04 8.18 32.07
C ARG A 6 -65.39 9.48 31.63
N SER A 7 -64.52 9.42 30.64
CA SER A 7 -64.19 10.50 29.70
C SER A 7 -63.77 9.80 28.40
N SER A 8 -64.54 9.76 27.32
CA SER A 8 -65.21 10.79 26.50
C SER A 8 -64.27 11.60 25.59
N LEU A 9 -64.25 11.15 24.33
CA LEU A 9 -64.27 11.91 23.07
C LEU A 9 -63.06 12.79 22.72
N GLY A 10 -62.31 12.33 21.73
CA GLY A 10 -61.52 13.14 20.81
C GLY A 10 -61.61 12.53 19.41
N SER A 11 -62.64 12.93 18.66
CA SER A 11 -62.85 12.59 17.26
C SER A 11 -61.81 13.32 16.42
N GLY A 12 -60.86 12.57 15.83
CA GLY A 12 -59.83 13.07 14.93
C GLY A 12 -60.04 12.49 13.53
N SER A 13 -60.40 13.38 12.61
CA SER A 13 -60.69 13.18 11.19
C SER A 13 -59.74 12.21 10.47
N LEU A 14 -60.32 11.14 9.91
CA LEU A 14 -59.71 10.25 8.94
C LEU A 14 -59.58 11.00 7.60
N VAL A 15 -58.39 11.49 7.28
CA VAL A 15 -58.06 11.95 5.93
C VAL A 15 -57.74 10.73 5.08
N ASP A 16 -58.65 10.44 4.16
CA ASP A 16 -58.53 9.48 3.08
C ASP A 16 -57.48 10.02 2.09
N LEU A 17 -56.25 9.52 2.19
CA LEU A 17 -55.21 9.73 1.19
C LEU A 17 -55.27 8.56 0.22
N SER A 18 -56.08 8.73 -0.82
CA SER A 18 -55.97 8.00 -2.08
C SER A 18 -54.53 8.11 -2.60
N SER A 19 -53.73 7.07 -2.35
CA SER A 19 -52.46 6.84 -3.04
C SER A 19 -52.76 6.43 -4.47
N ASP A 20 -52.97 7.45 -5.29
CA ASP A 20 -52.93 7.34 -6.73
C ASP A 20 -51.59 6.75 -7.18
N ASN A 21 -51.71 5.82 -8.12
CA ASN A 21 -50.67 5.15 -8.87
C ASN A 21 -49.54 6.12 -9.24
N LEU A 22 -48.39 5.98 -8.55
CA LEU A 22 -47.13 6.43 -9.11
C LEU A 22 -46.69 5.35 -10.08
N ASP A 23 -46.86 5.69 -11.35
CA ASP A 23 -46.40 4.94 -12.50
C ASP A 23 -44.98 4.40 -12.27
N VAL A 24 -44.89 3.08 -12.42
CA VAL A 24 -43.66 2.31 -12.54
C VAL A 24 -43.03 2.72 -13.87
N ASP A 25 -42.36 3.87 -13.88
CA ASP A 25 -41.39 4.19 -14.91
C ASP A 25 -40.27 3.15 -14.77
N SER A 26 -40.34 2.16 -15.66
CA SER A 26 -39.33 1.13 -15.81
C SER A 26 -38.00 1.80 -16.08
N ASP A 27 -37.18 1.84 -15.04
CA ASP A 27 -35.80 2.27 -15.04
C ASP A 27 -35.04 1.61 -16.20
N ASN A 28 -34.97 2.34 -17.32
CA ASN A 28 -34.04 2.07 -18.40
C ASN A 28 -32.64 2.47 -17.92
N HIS A 29 -32.09 1.68 -16.99
CA HIS A 29 -30.71 1.81 -16.56
C HIS A 29 -29.84 1.48 -17.77
N GLY A 30 -29.16 2.50 -18.30
CA GLY A 30 -28.04 2.31 -19.22
C GLY A 30 -26.98 1.38 -18.62
N PRO A 31 -25.96 0.98 -19.40
CA PRO A 31 -24.89 0.12 -18.89
C PRO A 31 -24.34 0.70 -17.59
N GLU A 32 -24.38 -0.08 -16.50
CA GLU A 32 -23.93 0.38 -15.18
C GLU A 32 -22.51 0.94 -15.29
N GLU A 33 -22.34 2.24 -15.04
CA GLU A 33 -21.02 2.83 -15.00
C GLU A 33 -20.20 2.19 -13.87
N PRO A 34 -18.96 1.75 -14.13
CA PRO A 34 -18.10 1.18 -13.10
C PRO A 34 -17.87 2.21 -11.99
N MET A 35 -18.00 1.78 -10.73
CA MET A 35 -17.62 2.65 -9.62
C MET A 35 -16.11 2.69 -9.51
N SER A 36 -15.55 3.90 -9.38
CA SER A 36 -14.12 4.12 -9.10
C SER A 36 -13.74 3.85 -7.65
N SER A 37 -14.56 3.13 -6.88
CA SER A 37 -14.33 2.91 -5.44
C SER A 37 -14.99 1.62 -4.96
N PRO A 38 -14.33 0.84 -4.09
CA PRO A 38 -14.92 -0.36 -3.52
C PRO A 38 -16.12 0.02 -2.64
N ALA A 39 -17.15 -0.82 -2.66
CA ALA A 39 -18.36 -0.56 -1.91
C ALA A 39 -18.13 -0.64 -0.40
N LEU A 40 -18.36 0.46 0.32
CA LEU A 40 -18.32 0.45 1.78
C LEU A 40 -19.25 -0.62 2.37
N LYS A 41 -18.80 -1.22 3.46
CA LYS A 41 -19.53 -2.28 4.20
C LYS A 41 -19.78 -3.53 3.37
N SER A 42 -18.92 -3.81 2.38
CA SER A 42 -18.95 -5.05 1.60
C SER A 42 -17.90 -6.06 2.07
N ILE A 43 -18.12 -7.31 1.71
CA ILE A 43 -17.16 -8.40 1.88
C ILE A 43 -16.54 -8.76 0.52
N PHE A 44 -15.23 -8.96 0.50
CA PHE A 44 -14.49 -9.34 -0.70
C PHE A 44 -13.25 -10.18 -0.36
N VAL A 45 -12.69 -10.81 -1.38
CA VAL A 45 -11.39 -11.48 -1.34
C VAL A 45 -10.30 -10.49 -1.68
N PHE A 46 -9.17 -10.50 -0.96
CA PHE A 46 -8.03 -9.65 -1.25
C PHE A 46 -6.70 -10.37 -1.00
N TRP A 47 -5.63 -9.88 -1.61
CA TRP A 47 -4.28 -10.41 -1.43
C TRP A 47 -3.25 -9.30 -1.61
N ILE A 48 -2.10 -9.42 -0.95
CA ILE A 48 -1.02 -8.45 -1.08
C ILE A 48 -0.49 -8.50 -2.51
N ASN A 49 -0.33 -7.33 -3.14
CA ASN A 49 0.41 -7.17 -4.38
C ASN A 49 1.85 -6.80 -4.00
N PRO A 50 2.77 -7.78 -3.94
CA PRO A 50 4.09 -7.55 -3.36
C PRO A 50 4.93 -6.61 -4.22
N THR A 51 4.80 -6.70 -5.55
CA THR A 51 5.50 -5.82 -6.50
C THR A 51 5.03 -4.37 -6.37
N ALA A 52 3.71 -4.13 -6.38
CA ALA A 52 3.19 -2.78 -6.21
C ALA A 52 3.59 -2.19 -4.85
N THR A 53 3.47 -2.99 -3.79
CA THR A 53 3.86 -2.56 -2.43
C THR A 53 5.34 -2.15 -2.37
N LEU A 54 6.24 -2.98 -2.91
CA LEU A 54 7.68 -2.71 -2.88
C LEU A 54 8.08 -1.56 -3.81
N ASN A 55 7.49 -1.44 -5.00
CA ASN A 55 7.71 -0.29 -5.89
C ASN A 55 7.26 1.03 -5.25
N ALA A 56 6.23 0.99 -4.40
CA ALA A 56 5.79 2.16 -3.66
C ALA A 56 6.76 2.55 -2.53
N HIS A 57 7.51 1.59 -1.98
CA HIS A 57 8.44 1.81 -0.85
C HIS A 57 9.89 2.00 -1.28
N LEU A 58 10.27 1.56 -2.49
CA LEU A 58 11.64 1.60 -2.99
C LEU A 58 11.82 2.70 -4.05
N ARG A 59 12.94 3.41 -3.95
CA ARG A 59 13.44 4.31 -5.00
C ARG A 59 14.92 4.00 -5.25
N PRO A 60 15.34 3.70 -6.49
CA PRO A 60 14.51 3.48 -7.69
C PRO A 60 13.58 2.25 -7.54
N GLU A 61 12.64 2.10 -8.48
CA GLU A 61 11.75 0.93 -8.56
C GLU A 61 12.52 -0.39 -8.70
N LEU A 62 11.84 -1.52 -8.56
CA LEU A 62 12.43 -2.84 -8.66
C LEU A 62 13.03 -3.09 -10.05
N THR A 63 14.21 -3.68 -10.09
CA THR A 63 14.84 -4.23 -11.30
C THR A 63 14.21 -5.58 -11.66
N ASP A 64 14.38 -6.05 -12.90
CA ASP A 64 13.85 -7.35 -13.36
C ASP A 64 14.30 -8.52 -12.46
N ALA A 65 15.53 -8.49 -11.97
CA ALA A 65 16.06 -9.50 -11.05
C ALA A 65 15.36 -9.45 -9.67
N GLU A 66 15.04 -8.25 -9.18
CA GLU A 66 14.30 -8.08 -7.94
C GLU A 66 12.83 -8.45 -8.11
N ILE A 67 12.21 -8.15 -9.25
CA ILE A 67 10.85 -8.60 -9.57
C ILE A 67 10.78 -10.13 -9.53
N ALA A 68 11.73 -10.84 -10.14
CA ALA A 68 11.77 -12.30 -10.09
C ALA A 68 11.88 -12.86 -8.65
N MET A 69 12.60 -12.17 -7.75
CA MET A 69 12.61 -12.53 -6.32
C MET A 69 11.25 -12.30 -5.66
N VAL A 70 10.60 -11.18 -5.98
CA VAL A 70 9.29 -10.83 -5.45
C VAL A 70 8.20 -11.79 -5.90
N GLU A 71 8.22 -12.21 -7.17
CA GLU A 71 7.30 -13.19 -7.74
C GLU A 71 7.45 -14.60 -7.15
N SER A 72 8.58 -14.87 -6.49
CA SER A 72 8.79 -16.14 -5.77
C SER A 72 8.06 -16.21 -4.42
N LEU A 73 7.58 -15.07 -3.89
CA LEU A 73 6.81 -15.06 -2.66
C LEU A 73 5.41 -15.68 -2.88
N PRO A 74 4.93 -16.53 -1.95
CA PRO A 74 3.58 -17.03 -2.01
C PRO A 74 2.57 -15.88 -1.88
N VAL A 75 1.58 -15.86 -2.78
CA VAL A 75 0.47 -14.90 -2.74
C VAL A 75 -0.76 -15.60 -2.17
N ASN A 76 -1.01 -15.39 -0.89
CA ASN A 76 -2.18 -15.94 -0.21
C ASN A 76 -3.35 -14.94 -0.31
N ARG A 77 -4.56 -15.48 -0.39
CA ARG A 77 -5.81 -14.71 -0.45
C ARG A 77 -6.48 -14.73 0.91
N TYR A 78 -7.21 -13.67 1.23
CA TYR A 78 -7.89 -13.48 2.51
C TYR A 78 -9.28 -12.87 2.28
N VAL A 79 -10.17 -13.00 3.26
CA VAL A 79 -11.51 -12.40 3.18
C VAL A 79 -11.59 -11.21 4.13
N GLY A 80 -12.02 -10.08 3.60
CA GLY A 80 -12.07 -8.80 4.32
C GLY A 80 -13.45 -8.17 4.25
N PHE A 81 -13.83 -7.51 5.34
CA PHE A 81 -14.96 -6.60 5.42
C PHE A 81 -14.46 -5.15 5.39
N LEU A 82 -14.87 -4.40 4.37
CA LEU A 82 -14.49 -3.00 4.22
C LEU A 82 -15.27 -2.09 5.15
N ASN A 83 -14.64 -1.67 6.23
CA ASN A 83 -15.27 -0.84 7.23
C ASN A 83 -15.24 0.64 6.88
N ARG A 84 -14.09 1.13 6.42
CA ARG A 84 -13.83 2.54 6.19
C ARG A 84 -12.85 2.71 5.04
N ILE A 85 -13.09 3.70 4.19
CA ILE A 85 -12.12 4.22 3.23
C ILE A 85 -11.56 5.50 3.85
N ASP A 86 -10.25 5.60 3.85
CA ASP A 86 -9.49 6.72 4.39
C ASP A 86 -8.90 7.51 3.21
N GLY A 87 -9.13 8.82 3.19
CA GLY A 87 -8.64 9.70 2.13
C GLY A 87 -9.57 9.82 0.91
N ILE A 88 -9.18 10.70 0.01
CA ILE A 88 -9.83 10.98 -1.27
C ILE A 88 -8.90 10.41 -2.35
N PRO A 89 -9.40 9.73 -3.40
CA PRO A 89 -8.53 9.36 -4.53
C PRO A 89 -7.89 10.62 -5.11
N PHE A 90 -6.58 10.55 -5.37
CA PHE A 90 -5.85 11.60 -6.08
C PHE A 90 -5.54 11.12 -7.50
N ASP A 91 -5.55 12.03 -8.47
CA ASP A 91 -5.35 11.69 -9.89
C ASP A 91 -4.03 10.93 -10.14
N ASP A 92 -3.00 11.21 -9.35
CA ASP A 92 -1.68 10.57 -9.47
C ASP A 92 -1.55 9.23 -8.74
N ASP A 93 -2.52 8.88 -7.89
CA ASP A 93 -2.43 7.71 -7.02
C ASP A 93 -3.77 6.95 -7.04
N PRO A 94 -3.89 5.92 -7.90
CA PRO A 94 -5.13 5.19 -8.06
C PRO A 94 -5.43 4.29 -6.86
N PHE A 95 -4.68 4.34 -5.74
CA PHE A 95 -4.91 3.48 -4.60
C PHE A 95 -5.63 4.20 -3.45
N LEU A 96 -6.71 3.61 -2.97
CA LEU A 96 -7.50 4.08 -1.83
C LEU A 96 -6.99 3.44 -0.54
N ALA A 97 -6.60 4.25 0.45
CA ALA A 97 -6.32 3.74 1.78
C ALA A 97 -7.63 3.30 2.44
N CYS A 98 -7.62 2.16 3.13
CA CYS A 98 -8.83 1.64 3.76
C CYS A 98 -8.52 0.75 4.95
N ARG A 99 -9.51 0.66 5.85
CA ARG A 99 -9.47 -0.22 7.02
C ARG A 99 -10.43 -1.39 6.81
N LEU A 100 -9.86 -2.59 6.84
CA LEU A 100 -10.61 -3.84 6.77
C LEU A 100 -10.61 -4.55 8.12
N TYR A 101 -11.67 -5.30 8.38
CA TYR A 101 -11.69 -6.36 9.38
C TYR A 101 -11.69 -7.72 8.69
N PHE A 102 -11.04 -8.71 9.30
CA PHE A 102 -10.99 -10.05 8.72
C PHE A 102 -12.28 -10.82 8.96
N VAL A 103 -12.66 -11.60 7.96
CA VAL A 103 -13.65 -12.68 8.11
C VAL A 103 -12.90 -13.99 8.28
N THR A 104 -13.36 -14.83 9.19
CA THR A 104 -12.79 -16.17 9.45
C THR A 104 -13.86 -17.24 9.42
N GLN A 105 -13.42 -18.47 9.24
CA GLN A 105 -14.24 -19.65 9.43
C GLN A 105 -13.91 -20.29 10.79
N GLY A 106 -14.93 -20.55 11.59
CA GLY A 106 -14.84 -21.02 12.96
C GLY A 106 -14.45 -19.94 13.98
N LEU A 107 -14.73 -20.24 15.25
CA LEU A 107 -14.25 -19.43 16.37
C LEU A 107 -12.73 -19.57 16.49
N GLN A 108 -12.05 -18.44 16.46
CA GLN A 108 -10.60 -18.43 16.62
C GLN A 108 -10.21 -18.78 18.07
N PRO A 109 -9.11 -19.52 18.28
CA PRO A 109 -8.58 -19.77 19.61
C PRO A 109 -8.17 -18.47 20.29
N THR A 110 -8.35 -18.41 21.61
CA THR A 110 -7.83 -17.31 22.43
C THR A 110 -6.30 -17.27 22.33
N ASP A 111 -5.76 -16.11 21.96
CA ASP A 111 -4.33 -15.83 21.88
C ASP A 111 -3.98 -14.69 22.85
N HIS A 112 -3.53 -15.08 24.05
CA HIS A 112 -3.12 -14.14 25.09
C HIS A 112 -1.93 -13.28 24.68
N ASN A 113 -1.07 -13.74 23.77
CA ASN A 113 0.08 -12.96 23.32
C ASN A 113 -0.35 -11.79 22.45
N ARG A 114 -1.40 -11.98 21.66
CA ARG A 114 -1.97 -10.95 20.79
C ARG A 114 -3.17 -10.22 21.38
N LEU A 115 -3.53 -10.55 22.63
CA LEU A 115 -4.69 -9.99 23.32
C LEU A 115 -5.98 -10.23 22.52
N LEU A 116 -6.08 -11.41 21.91
CA LEU A 116 -7.25 -11.85 21.16
C LEU A 116 -8.01 -12.87 22.00
N ASP A 117 -9.29 -12.58 22.24
CA ASP A 117 -10.22 -13.52 22.83
C ASP A 117 -11.08 -14.15 21.73
N SER A 118 -11.35 -15.45 21.84
CA SER A 118 -12.35 -16.16 21.04
C SER A 118 -13.73 -15.48 21.03
N THR A 119 -14.04 -14.67 22.05
CA THR A 119 -15.30 -13.91 22.14
C THR A 119 -15.30 -12.60 21.34
N MET A 120 -14.16 -12.17 20.78
CA MET A 120 -14.01 -10.91 20.01
C MET A 120 -14.28 -11.12 18.50
N GLY A 121 -15.31 -11.91 18.22
CA GLY A 121 -15.87 -12.10 16.90
C GLY A 121 -17.38 -11.89 16.95
N VAL A 122 -18.00 -11.74 15.77
CA VAL A 122 -19.45 -11.73 15.64
C VAL A 122 -19.85 -12.74 14.58
N PRO A 123 -20.76 -13.67 14.88
CA PRO A 123 -21.20 -14.62 13.87
C PRO A 123 -21.84 -13.89 12.69
N ILE A 124 -21.65 -14.41 11.48
CA ILE A 124 -22.34 -13.96 10.27
C ILE A 124 -23.38 -15.04 9.93
N TRP A 125 -24.64 -14.64 9.71
CA TRP A 125 -25.72 -15.55 9.37
C TRP A 125 -25.35 -16.39 8.12
N PRO A 126 -25.48 -17.74 8.12
CA PRO A 126 -26.32 -18.57 8.99
C PRO A 126 -25.75 -19.01 10.35
N THR A 127 -24.50 -18.69 10.66
CA THR A 127 -23.87 -19.09 11.93
C THR A 127 -24.57 -18.42 13.10
N THR A 128 -24.93 -19.18 14.14
CA THR A 128 -25.56 -18.65 15.39
C THR A 128 -24.73 -18.87 16.63
N ASP A 129 -23.75 -19.76 16.57
CA ASP A 129 -23.01 -20.18 17.72
C ASP A 129 -22.02 -19.08 18.09
N HIS A 130 -22.11 -18.57 19.32
CA HIS A 130 -21.14 -17.63 19.86
C HIS A 130 -21.09 -17.78 21.39
N PRO A 131 -19.91 -17.78 22.03
CA PRO A 131 -19.80 -18.02 23.47
C PRO A 131 -20.58 -17.01 24.33
N LEU A 132 -20.71 -15.77 23.85
CA LEU A 132 -21.50 -14.72 24.51
C LEU A 132 -22.96 -14.62 24.03
N GLY A 133 -23.43 -15.57 23.19
CA GLY A 133 -24.79 -15.56 22.66
C GLY A 133 -25.10 -14.35 21.76
N ARG A 134 -24.12 -13.88 21.00
CA ARG A 134 -24.30 -12.71 20.12
C ARG A 134 -25.21 -13.04 18.94
N GLU A 135 -26.11 -12.12 18.61
CA GLU A 135 -26.95 -12.26 17.43
C GLU A 135 -26.11 -12.16 16.13
N PRO A 136 -26.31 -13.08 15.17
CA PRO A 136 -25.59 -13.06 13.90
C PRO A 136 -25.84 -11.83 13.07
N LEU A 137 -24.77 -11.29 12.48
CA LEU A 137 -24.84 -10.21 11.51
C LEU A 137 -25.52 -10.71 10.23
N ARG A 138 -26.47 -9.92 9.74
CA ARG A 138 -27.19 -10.24 8.49
C ARG A 138 -26.59 -9.44 7.34
N LEU A 139 -26.21 -10.14 6.28
CA LEU A 139 -25.76 -9.54 5.04
C LEU A 139 -26.90 -9.57 4.00
N THR A 140 -26.78 -8.78 2.93
CA THR A 140 -27.75 -8.78 1.82
C THR A 140 -27.89 -10.15 1.18
N ASN A 141 -26.77 -10.86 1.00
CA ASN A 141 -26.76 -12.27 0.62
C ASN A 141 -25.84 -13.04 1.58
N PRO A 142 -26.15 -14.30 1.88
CA PRO A 142 -25.31 -15.13 2.72
C PRO A 142 -23.95 -15.37 2.06
N LEU A 143 -22.92 -15.59 2.90
CA LEU A 143 -21.61 -16.00 2.42
C LEU A 143 -21.66 -17.46 1.91
N PRO A 144 -20.80 -17.82 0.92
CA PRO A 144 -20.76 -19.18 0.39
C PRO A 144 -20.17 -20.19 1.39
N TRP A 145 -19.47 -19.71 2.42
CA TRP A 145 -18.88 -20.54 3.48
C TRP A 145 -19.78 -20.55 4.72
N SER A 146 -19.94 -21.74 5.33
CA SER A 146 -20.58 -21.90 6.63
C SER A 146 -19.64 -21.53 7.77
N ASP A 147 -20.19 -21.31 8.96
CA ASP A 147 -19.40 -21.07 10.19
C ASP A 147 -18.53 -19.80 10.12
N CYS A 148 -19.05 -18.74 9.47
CA CYS A 148 -18.31 -17.49 9.31
C CYS A 148 -18.45 -16.55 10.51
N TYR A 149 -17.35 -15.89 10.87
CA TYR A 149 -17.28 -14.84 11.89
C TYR A 149 -16.57 -13.60 11.36
N LEU A 150 -17.05 -12.43 11.77
CA LEU A 150 -16.38 -11.15 11.55
C LEU A 150 -15.54 -10.79 12.77
N HIS A 151 -14.23 -10.57 12.59
CA HIS A 151 -13.39 -10.05 13.65
C HIS A 151 -13.71 -8.59 13.97
N THR A 152 -13.82 -8.24 15.24
CA THR A 152 -14.11 -6.86 15.69
C THR A 152 -12.87 -6.11 16.13
N THR A 153 -11.79 -6.81 16.51
CA THR A 153 -10.53 -6.22 16.99
C THR A 153 -9.36 -6.44 16.03
N VAL A 154 -9.40 -7.49 15.19
CA VAL A 154 -8.37 -7.75 14.18
C VAL A 154 -8.70 -6.96 12.91
N SER A 155 -7.99 -5.86 12.72
CA SER A 155 -8.09 -5.03 11.52
C SER A 155 -6.75 -4.81 10.85
N VAL A 156 -6.81 -4.49 9.57
CA VAL A 156 -5.65 -4.08 8.77
C VAL A 156 -5.94 -2.75 8.10
N HIS A 157 -4.94 -1.88 8.09
CA HIS A 157 -4.90 -0.70 7.25
C HIS A 157 -4.07 -1.03 6.00
N LEU A 158 -4.63 -0.83 4.82
CA LEU A 158 -4.00 -1.18 3.55
C LEU A 158 -4.46 -0.25 2.43
N ARG A 159 -3.90 -0.38 1.23
CA ARG A 159 -4.31 0.36 0.05
C ARG A 159 -4.86 -0.56 -1.02
N ILE A 160 -6.07 -0.30 -1.51
CA ILE A 160 -6.71 -1.07 -2.57
C ILE A 160 -6.69 -0.24 -3.85
N LEU A 161 -6.35 -0.85 -4.97
CA LEU A 161 -6.48 -0.20 -6.27
C LEU A 161 -7.94 0.21 -6.50
N ALA A 162 -8.17 1.47 -6.86
CA ALA A 162 -9.44 2.00 -7.36
C ALA A 162 -9.69 1.44 -8.76
N ALA A 163 -9.88 0.13 -8.84
CA ALA A 163 -10.27 -0.54 -10.06
C ALA A 163 -11.77 -0.32 -10.33
N GLU A 164 -12.22 -0.75 -11.51
CA GLU A 164 -13.63 -0.73 -11.91
C GLU A 164 -14.44 -1.73 -11.08
N PHE A 165 -14.97 -1.28 -9.94
CA PHE A 165 -15.89 -2.07 -9.13
C PHE A 165 -17.30 -1.94 -9.69
N PHE A 166 -17.85 -3.01 -10.25
CA PHE A 166 -19.24 -3.03 -10.72
C PHE A 166 -20.19 -3.30 -9.55
N LYS A 167 -21.24 -2.47 -9.40
CA LYS A 167 -22.24 -2.60 -8.33
C LYS A 167 -22.96 -3.95 -8.37
N SER A 168 -23.31 -4.40 -9.57
CA SER A 168 -23.92 -5.71 -9.85
C SER A 168 -23.10 -6.90 -9.33
N ASN A 169 -21.79 -6.73 -9.11
CA ASN A 169 -20.91 -7.80 -8.66
C ASN A 169 -20.71 -7.85 -7.14
N ILE A 170 -21.40 -7.05 -6.32
CA ILE A 170 -21.19 -7.08 -4.85
C ILE A 170 -21.99 -8.24 -4.25
N PRO A 171 -21.35 -9.37 -3.89
CA PRO A 171 -22.07 -10.56 -3.46
C PRO A 171 -22.67 -10.37 -2.07
N ALA A 172 -21.98 -9.70 -1.16
CA ALA A 172 -22.36 -9.65 0.25
C ALA A 172 -22.06 -8.27 0.81
N ARG A 173 -23.12 -7.56 1.20
CA ARG A 173 -23.06 -6.21 1.78
C ARG A 173 -23.79 -6.19 3.11
N MET A 174 -23.26 -5.45 4.07
CA MET A 174 -23.91 -5.23 5.36
C MET A 174 -24.89 -4.07 5.26
N PRO A 175 -26.19 -4.26 5.60
CA PRO A 175 -27.16 -3.19 5.71
C PRO A 175 -26.75 -2.16 6.77
N LEU A 176 -27.30 -0.94 6.68
CA LEU A 176 -26.96 0.14 7.61
C LEU A 176 -27.31 -0.20 9.07
N SER A 177 -28.46 -0.85 9.31
CA SER A 177 -28.88 -1.29 10.65
C SER A 177 -27.85 -2.23 11.30
N GLU A 178 -27.37 -3.20 10.54
CA GLU A 178 -26.35 -4.16 10.96
C GLU A 178 -24.98 -3.49 11.15
N SER A 179 -24.64 -2.50 10.31
CA SER A 179 -23.42 -1.71 10.50
C SER A 179 -23.44 -0.88 11.79
N LEU A 180 -24.59 -0.32 12.17
CA LEU A 180 -24.70 0.41 13.45
C LEU A 180 -24.58 -0.55 14.63
N ARG A 181 -25.18 -1.74 14.54
CA ARG A 181 -25.04 -2.79 15.56
C ARG A 181 -23.57 -3.24 15.70
N LEU A 182 -22.88 -3.44 14.58
CA LEU A 182 -21.47 -3.79 14.56
C LEU A 182 -20.60 -2.74 15.26
N MET A 183 -20.88 -1.44 15.09
CA MET A 183 -20.14 -0.38 15.78
C MET A 183 -20.24 -0.48 17.31
N SER A 184 -21.43 -0.78 17.85
CA SER A 184 -21.61 -1.00 19.28
C SER A 184 -20.83 -2.21 19.78
N ILE A 185 -20.85 -3.32 19.02
CA ILE A 185 -20.11 -4.53 19.37
C ILE A 185 -18.58 -4.29 19.33
N GLN A 186 -18.10 -3.55 18.33
CA GLN A 186 -16.68 -3.17 18.22
C GLN A 186 -16.21 -2.32 19.41
N ALA A 187 -17.04 -1.38 19.88
CA ALA A 187 -16.71 -0.57 21.05
C ALA A 187 -16.56 -1.46 22.31
N GLU A 188 -17.49 -2.39 22.51
CA GLU A 188 -17.47 -3.35 23.62
C GLU A 188 -16.22 -4.25 23.59
N ASP A 189 -15.86 -4.75 22.41
CA ASP A 189 -14.69 -5.63 22.26
C ASP A 189 -13.37 -4.89 22.37
N LEU A 190 -13.31 -3.63 21.94
CA LEU A 190 -12.13 -2.79 22.12
C LEU A 190 -11.89 -2.49 23.61
N GLU A 191 -12.95 -2.25 24.38
CA GLU A 191 -12.85 -2.08 25.83
C GLU A 191 -12.36 -3.37 26.50
N ARG A 192 -12.90 -4.53 26.11
CA ARG A 192 -12.39 -5.83 26.59
C ARG A 192 -10.92 -6.06 26.26
N GLN A 193 -10.52 -5.78 25.03
CA GLN A 193 -9.12 -5.90 24.60
C GLN A 193 -8.21 -4.99 25.43
N LYS A 194 -8.67 -3.77 25.72
CA LYS A 194 -7.96 -2.84 26.60
C LYS A 194 -7.80 -3.41 28.00
N THR A 195 -8.87 -3.93 28.62
CA THR A 195 -8.80 -4.57 29.95
C THR A 195 -7.85 -5.77 29.98
N LEU A 196 -7.86 -6.61 28.93
CA LEU A 196 -6.89 -7.72 28.80
C LEU A 196 -5.45 -7.20 28.72
N SER A 197 -5.21 -6.11 27.98
CA SER A 197 -3.88 -5.51 27.87
C SER A 197 -3.38 -4.96 29.21
N GLU A 198 -4.24 -4.29 29.97
CA GLU A 198 -3.95 -3.73 31.29
C GLU A 198 -3.67 -4.83 32.33
N SER A 199 -4.50 -5.87 32.35
CA SER A 199 -4.30 -7.01 33.26
C SER A 199 -2.98 -7.75 33.02
N ARG A 200 -2.54 -7.84 31.76
CA ARG A 200 -1.24 -8.42 31.40
C ARG A 200 -0.08 -7.56 31.89
N ALA A 201 -0.18 -6.24 31.78
CA ALA A 201 0.87 -5.32 32.23
C ALA A 201 1.11 -5.42 33.75
N VAL A 202 0.07 -5.72 34.54
CA VAL A 202 0.19 -5.92 35.99
C VAL A 202 0.83 -7.26 36.35
N GLN A 203 0.64 -8.29 35.52
CA GLN A 203 1.11 -9.65 35.82
C GLN A 203 2.57 -9.91 35.48
N VAL A 204 3.24 -9.10 34.65
CA VAL A 204 4.68 -9.25 34.39
C VAL A 204 5.42 -8.72 35.62
N PRO A 205 5.98 -9.58 36.50
CA PRO A 205 6.69 -9.12 37.67
C PRO A 205 7.91 -8.36 37.20
N LYS A 206 8.10 -7.16 37.76
CA LYS A 206 9.33 -6.38 37.65
C LYS A 206 10.44 -7.19 38.32
N VAL A 207 11.01 -8.15 37.61
CA VAL A 207 12.23 -8.84 38.04
C VAL A 207 13.25 -7.72 38.19
N ALA A 208 13.58 -7.42 39.45
CA ALA A 208 14.57 -6.43 39.80
C ALA A 208 15.85 -6.76 39.02
N GLU A 209 16.27 -5.83 38.17
CA GLU A 209 17.60 -5.82 37.59
C GLU A 209 18.61 -5.84 38.74
N GLN A 210 19.11 -7.03 39.07
CA GLN A 210 20.34 -7.17 39.82
C GLN A 210 21.47 -6.71 38.91
N HIS A 211 21.85 -5.45 39.12
CA HIS A 211 23.20 -4.91 39.11
C HIS A 211 24.25 -5.79 38.40
N ASN A 212 24.53 -5.48 37.15
CA ASN A 212 25.78 -5.83 36.51
C ASN A 212 26.40 -4.54 35.97
N ASP A 213 27.45 -4.08 36.64
CA ASP A 213 28.23 -2.91 36.25
C ASP A 213 28.96 -3.18 34.92
N GLN A 214 28.40 -2.68 33.82
CA GLN A 214 29.15 -2.39 32.60
C GLN A 214 28.82 -0.97 32.13
N PRO A 215 29.82 -0.22 31.63
CA PRO A 215 29.63 1.17 31.26
C PRO A 215 28.86 1.24 29.94
N VAL A 216 27.58 1.60 30.04
CA VAL A 216 26.73 1.91 28.89
C VAL A 216 26.98 3.37 28.49
N LEU A 217 27.37 3.57 27.23
CA LEU A 217 27.27 4.85 26.53
C LEU A 217 25.80 5.28 26.56
N GLN A 218 25.50 6.26 27.39
CA GLN A 218 24.20 6.91 27.46
C GLN A 218 23.87 7.50 26.09
N THR A 219 22.92 6.87 25.40
CA THR A 219 22.24 7.51 24.29
C THR A 219 21.21 8.44 24.91
N ILE A 220 21.50 9.73 24.83
CA ILE A 220 20.65 10.82 25.31
C ILE A 220 19.29 10.70 24.61
N PRO A 221 18.15 10.75 25.34
CA PRO A 221 16.85 10.88 24.71
C PRO A 221 16.79 12.27 24.08
N THR A 222 16.79 12.32 22.76
CA THR A 222 16.53 13.54 22.00
C THR A 222 15.15 14.04 22.39
N HIS A 223 15.15 15.12 23.15
CA HIS A 223 14.00 15.94 23.46
C HIS A 223 13.44 16.44 22.12
N GLU A 224 12.25 15.99 21.73
CA GLU A 224 11.48 16.62 20.67
C GLU A 224 11.15 18.04 21.14
N GLU A 225 11.99 19.00 20.73
CA GLU A 225 11.61 20.41 20.72
C GLU A 225 10.49 20.58 19.69
N GLN A 226 9.24 20.48 20.16
CA GLN A 226 8.11 21.13 19.49
C GLN A 226 8.42 22.63 19.40
N PRO A 227 8.53 23.22 18.20
CA PRO A 227 8.58 24.66 18.12
C PRO A 227 7.15 25.17 18.34
N ARG A 228 6.94 25.89 19.44
CA ARG A 228 5.73 26.71 19.62
C ARG A 228 5.87 27.95 18.74
N TYR A 229 5.22 27.94 17.60
CA TYR A 229 4.91 29.15 16.84
C TYR A 229 3.55 29.64 17.33
N GLU A 230 3.54 30.60 18.26
CA GLU A 230 2.35 31.43 18.52
C GLU A 230 2.35 32.53 17.46
N SER A 231 1.64 32.30 16.36
CA SER A 231 1.32 33.31 15.34
C SER A 231 -0.18 33.58 15.40
N ASP A 232 -0.56 34.71 16.01
CA ASP A 232 -1.94 35.19 16.12
C ASP A 232 -2.42 35.80 14.79
N ASP A 233 -2.47 35.00 13.71
CA ASP A 233 -3.11 35.41 12.46
C ASP A 233 -4.11 34.33 11.96
N PRO A 234 -5.43 34.50 12.20
CA PRO A 234 -6.44 33.44 12.04
C PRO A 234 -6.74 33.05 10.58
N GLN A 235 -5.95 33.51 9.62
CA GLN A 235 -6.15 33.28 8.19
C GLN A 235 -5.06 32.39 7.56
N ASP A 236 -3.91 32.21 8.22
CA ASP A 236 -2.84 31.30 7.80
C ASP A 236 -3.05 29.86 8.31
N ASP A 237 -3.87 29.66 9.35
CA ASP A 237 -4.21 28.32 9.88
C ASP A 237 -4.91 27.42 8.85
N ILE A 238 -5.76 27.99 7.98
CA ILE A 238 -6.44 27.21 6.93
C ILE A 238 -5.44 26.79 5.85
N GLY A 239 -4.48 27.66 5.53
CA GLY A 239 -3.41 27.40 4.58
C GLY A 239 -2.47 26.32 5.08
N ASP A 240 -2.09 26.37 6.35
CA ASP A 240 -1.24 25.37 6.99
C ASP A 240 -1.97 24.05 7.27
N ILE A 241 -3.27 24.06 7.56
CA ILE A 241 -4.08 22.82 7.62
C ILE A 241 -4.23 22.20 6.22
N LEU A 242 -4.47 23.00 5.17
CA LEU A 242 -4.52 22.50 3.79
C LEU A 242 -3.14 22.02 3.32
N LEU A 243 -2.08 22.75 3.63
CA LEU A 243 -0.71 22.38 3.30
C LEU A 243 -0.28 21.15 4.10
N ALA A 244 -0.62 21.04 5.38
CA ALA A 244 -0.45 19.84 6.17
C ALA A 244 -1.30 18.70 5.61
N MET A 245 -2.55 18.91 5.19
CA MET A 245 -3.35 17.88 4.52
C MET A 245 -2.76 17.49 3.16
N MET A 246 -2.05 18.38 2.46
CA MET A 246 -1.35 18.08 1.20
C MET A 246 0.05 17.48 1.39
N THR A 247 0.72 17.74 2.51
CA THR A 247 2.11 17.32 2.80
C THR A 247 2.22 16.17 3.81
N THR A 248 1.24 15.97 4.70
CA THR A 248 1.06 14.71 5.46
C THR A 248 0.52 13.59 4.57
N ASN A 249 0.10 13.94 3.35
CA ASN A 249 -0.24 13.03 2.28
C ASN A 249 0.99 12.63 1.44
N THR A 250 2.20 12.72 2.02
CA THR A 250 3.38 12.13 1.42
C THR A 250 3.17 10.62 1.31
N ARG A 251 3.41 10.14 0.10
CA ARG A 251 3.30 8.79 -0.42
C ARG A 251 4.13 7.73 0.35
N ASP A 252 4.65 8.05 1.53
CA ASP A 252 5.32 7.18 2.51
C ASP A 252 4.34 6.38 3.37
N SER A 253 3.16 6.14 2.84
CA SER A 253 2.23 5.18 3.41
C SER A 253 2.88 3.80 3.31
N LYS A 254 3.53 3.36 4.40
CA LYS A 254 4.08 2.00 4.61
C LYS A 254 3.01 0.90 4.59
N LEU A 255 1.81 1.24 4.13
CA LEU A 255 0.68 0.34 3.99
C LEU A 255 0.94 -0.61 2.81
N PRO A 256 0.58 -1.90 2.95
CA PRO A 256 0.62 -2.82 1.84
C PRO A 256 -0.38 -2.39 0.76
N MET A 257 0.02 -2.51 -0.49
CA MET A 257 -0.90 -2.45 -1.62
C MET A 257 -1.49 -3.83 -1.84
N VAL A 258 -2.79 -3.91 -2.03
CA VAL A 258 -3.51 -5.16 -2.24
C VAL A 258 -4.38 -5.07 -3.48
N ASP A 259 -4.52 -6.21 -4.15
CA ASP A 259 -5.57 -6.41 -5.13
C ASP A 259 -6.81 -6.97 -4.40
N ALA A 260 -7.99 -6.71 -4.95
CA ALA A 260 -9.25 -7.17 -4.38
C ALA A 260 -10.22 -7.65 -5.47
N SER A 261 -11.06 -8.61 -5.11
CA SER A 261 -12.10 -9.16 -5.97
C SER A 261 -13.36 -9.47 -5.17
N TYR A 262 -14.51 -9.12 -5.74
CA TYR A 262 -15.81 -9.53 -5.21
C TYR A 262 -16.18 -10.97 -5.53
N ASP A 263 -15.40 -11.67 -6.35
CA ASP A 263 -15.62 -13.09 -6.59
C ASP A 263 -15.18 -13.92 -5.37
N LEU A 264 -16.16 -14.28 -4.53
CA LEU A 264 -15.92 -15.14 -3.36
C LEU A 264 -15.60 -16.58 -3.76
N SER A 265 -15.86 -17.01 -5.00
CA SER A 265 -15.54 -18.36 -5.45
C SER A 265 -14.03 -18.60 -5.63
N LEU A 266 -13.22 -17.52 -5.56
CA LEU A 266 -11.75 -17.61 -5.53
C LEU A 266 -11.19 -18.37 -4.33
N LEU A 267 -12.02 -18.62 -3.31
CA LEU A 267 -11.66 -19.35 -2.10
C LEU A 267 -12.66 -20.48 -1.84
N THR A 268 -12.16 -21.69 -1.65
CA THR A 268 -12.98 -22.84 -1.22
C THR A 268 -13.28 -22.79 0.28
N GLU A 269 -12.38 -22.21 1.06
CA GLU A 269 -12.45 -22.05 2.51
C GLU A 269 -11.86 -20.69 2.90
N VAL A 270 -12.24 -20.17 4.07
CA VAL A 270 -11.73 -18.88 4.55
C VAL A 270 -10.43 -19.11 5.32
N PRO A 271 -9.29 -18.61 4.83
CA PRO A 271 -8.00 -18.84 5.46
C PRO A 271 -7.86 -18.01 6.73
N ASP A 272 -6.93 -18.46 7.57
CA ASP A 272 -6.62 -17.78 8.82
C ASP A 272 -5.96 -16.41 8.58
N PRO A 273 -6.47 -15.32 9.17
CA PRO A 273 -5.91 -13.97 9.02
C PRO A 273 -4.49 -13.85 9.57
N ARG A 274 -4.03 -14.79 10.41
CA ARG A 274 -2.63 -14.84 10.87
C ARG A 274 -1.65 -14.94 9.70
N GLY A 275 -2.01 -15.67 8.66
CA GLY A 275 -1.19 -15.80 7.45
C GLY A 275 -0.91 -14.44 6.79
N PHE A 276 -1.87 -13.52 6.82
CA PHE A 276 -1.70 -12.21 6.20
C PHE A 276 -0.58 -11.40 6.87
N PHE A 277 -0.48 -11.47 8.20
CA PHE A 277 0.59 -10.80 8.94
C PHE A 277 1.96 -11.48 8.75
N GLU A 278 1.97 -12.78 8.46
CA GLU A 278 3.17 -13.52 8.07
C GLU A 278 3.63 -13.10 6.68
N ASP A 279 2.72 -12.94 5.72
CA ASP A 279 3.02 -12.43 4.38
C ASP A 279 3.57 -11.00 4.44
N GLN A 280 2.96 -10.13 5.25
CA GLN A 280 3.49 -8.78 5.50
C GLN A 280 4.91 -8.81 6.08
N LYS A 281 5.18 -9.74 7.00
CA LYS A 281 6.51 -9.90 7.60
C LYS A 281 7.50 -10.41 6.57
N ALA A 282 7.13 -11.39 5.75
CA ALA A 282 7.95 -11.92 4.67
C ALA A 282 8.30 -10.81 3.65
N LEU A 283 7.33 -9.98 3.28
CA LEU A 283 7.53 -8.85 2.38
C LEU A 283 8.49 -7.80 2.96
N LYS A 284 8.37 -7.49 4.25
CA LYS A 284 9.30 -6.58 4.96
C LYS A 284 10.73 -7.14 5.01
N LEU A 285 10.87 -8.45 5.21
CA LEU A 285 12.19 -9.10 5.18
C LEU A 285 12.80 -9.03 3.77
N LEU A 286 12.00 -9.26 2.73
CA LEU A 286 12.44 -9.13 1.35
C LEU A 286 12.85 -7.69 1.00
N HIS A 287 12.07 -6.69 1.43
CA HIS A 287 12.40 -5.28 1.29
C HIS A 287 13.79 -4.96 1.88
N ALA A 288 14.06 -5.41 3.10
CA ALA A 288 15.35 -5.22 3.75
C ALA A 288 16.50 -5.96 3.04
N ASP A 289 16.22 -7.15 2.47
CA ASP A 289 17.21 -7.89 1.70
C ASP A 289 17.59 -7.18 0.40
N ILE A 290 16.60 -6.63 -0.31
CA ILE A 290 16.80 -5.83 -1.52
C ILE A 290 17.69 -4.62 -1.24
N LEU A 291 17.37 -3.85 -0.20
CA LEU A 291 18.18 -2.69 0.20
C LEU A 291 19.63 -3.08 0.50
N ARG A 292 19.84 -4.17 1.26
CA ARG A 292 21.19 -4.67 1.58
C ARG A 292 21.99 -5.04 0.33
N ARG A 293 21.34 -5.66 -0.67
CA ARG A 293 22.01 -6.01 -1.94
C ARG A 293 22.38 -4.77 -2.75
N ARG A 294 21.50 -3.77 -2.80
CA ARG A 294 21.78 -2.49 -3.47
C ARG A 294 22.96 -1.77 -2.83
N GLU A 295 22.99 -1.69 -1.50
CA GLU A 295 24.10 -1.11 -0.74
C GLU A 295 25.43 -1.85 -0.99
N ALA A 296 25.39 -3.19 -1.03
CA ALA A 296 26.58 -3.99 -1.32
C ALA A 296 27.14 -3.71 -2.73
N LEU A 297 26.27 -3.60 -3.73
CA LEU A 297 26.67 -3.25 -5.10
C LEU A 297 27.26 -1.85 -5.18
N GLU A 298 26.65 -0.86 -4.53
CA GLU A 298 27.19 0.51 -4.47
C GLU A 298 28.58 0.54 -3.79
N ALA A 299 28.76 -0.22 -2.70
CA ALA A 299 30.05 -0.32 -2.02
C ALA A 299 31.13 -0.99 -2.90
N GLU A 300 30.76 -2.00 -3.70
CA GLU A 300 31.68 -2.62 -4.67
C GLU A 300 32.09 -1.64 -5.78
N GLU A 301 31.15 -0.87 -6.32
CA GLU A 301 31.43 0.17 -7.32
C GLU A 301 32.33 1.28 -6.75
N ASP A 302 32.06 1.75 -5.55
CA ASP A 302 32.88 2.75 -4.87
C ASP A 302 34.30 2.25 -4.59
N ALA A 303 34.45 0.98 -4.23
CA ALA A 303 35.75 0.34 -4.05
C ALA A 303 36.52 0.25 -5.37
N GLN A 304 35.85 -0.11 -6.47
CA GLN A 304 36.45 -0.13 -7.81
C GLN A 304 36.90 1.27 -8.24
N TRP A 305 36.07 2.29 -8.03
CA TRP A 305 36.42 3.67 -8.35
C TRP A 305 37.60 4.18 -7.52
N ALA A 306 37.66 3.84 -6.23
CA ALA A 306 38.79 4.18 -5.38
C ALA A 306 40.10 3.54 -5.86
N GLN A 307 40.04 2.29 -6.32
CA GLN A 307 41.19 1.59 -6.91
C GLN A 307 41.64 2.25 -8.22
N GLU A 308 40.71 2.56 -9.12
CA GLU A 308 41.01 3.25 -10.38
C GLU A 308 41.65 4.62 -10.14
N LYS A 309 41.06 5.41 -9.24
CA LYS A 309 41.57 6.73 -8.86
C LYS A 309 42.98 6.65 -8.28
N LYS A 310 43.24 5.64 -7.44
CA LYS A 310 44.58 5.38 -6.89
C LYS A 310 45.58 5.02 -8.00
N ALA A 311 45.20 4.14 -8.92
CA ALA A 311 46.05 3.74 -10.05
C ALA A 311 46.33 4.90 -11.02
N GLU A 312 45.37 5.80 -11.25
CA GLU A 312 45.58 7.02 -12.05
C GLU A 312 46.56 7.99 -11.36
N ALA A 313 46.44 8.18 -10.04
CA ALA A 313 47.39 9.00 -9.27
C ALA A 313 48.82 8.44 -9.38
N GLU A 314 49.00 7.13 -9.21
CA GLU A 314 50.30 6.47 -9.36
C GLU A 314 50.87 6.63 -10.79
N ARG A 315 50.03 6.60 -11.82
CA ARG A 315 50.45 6.87 -13.22
C ARG A 315 50.92 8.30 -13.42
N GLN A 316 50.26 9.28 -12.80
CA GLN A 316 50.65 10.69 -12.87
C GLN A 316 51.97 10.95 -12.13
N ASP A 317 52.17 10.31 -10.98
CA ASP A 317 53.43 10.37 -10.23
C ASP A 317 54.59 9.75 -11.03
N ALA A 318 54.36 8.60 -11.68
CA ALA A 318 55.34 7.95 -12.54
C ALA A 318 55.69 8.77 -13.79
N ALA A 319 54.71 9.44 -14.41
CA ALA A 319 54.93 10.32 -15.56
C ALA A 319 55.68 11.61 -15.18
N SER A 320 55.53 12.07 -13.95
CA SER A 320 56.22 13.27 -13.42
C SER A 320 57.64 12.98 -12.93
N ALA A 321 58.06 11.71 -12.89
CA ALA A 321 59.41 11.34 -12.50
C ALA A 321 60.44 11.92 -13.50
N PRO A 322 61.48 12.62 -13.02
CA PRO A 322 62.47 13.25 -13.89
C PRO A 322 63.17 12.16 -14.73
N SER A 323 63.05 12.28 -16.06
CA SER A 323 63.76 11.39 -16.97
C SER A 323 65.25 11.38 -16.63
N PRO A 324 65.90 10.20 -16.61
CA PRO A 324 67.32 10.10 -16.37
C PRO A 324 68.03 10.97 -17.41
N SER A 325 68.68 12.02 -16.90
CA SER A 325 69.36 13.06 -17.66
C SER A 325 70.13 12.44 -18.82
N HIS A 326 69.69 12.71 -20.05
CA HIS A 326 70.55 12.53 -21.20
C HIS A 326 71.86 13.30 -20.94
N PRO A 327 73.03 12.68 -21.16
CA PRO A 327 74.30 13.36 -20.95
C PRO A 327 74.32 14.64 -21.79
N PRO A 328 74.91 15.74 -21.26
CA PRO A 328 74.82 17.06 -21.85
C PRO A 328 75.39 17.04 -23.27
N ARG A 329 74.51 17.10 -24.26
CA ARG A 329 74.89 17.31 -25.65
C ARG A 329 75.35 18.76 -25.75
N LYS A 330 76.65 18.98 -25.89
CA LYS A 330 77.27 20.31 -26.09
C LYS A 330 76.74 20.96 -27.36
N THR A 331 75.62 21.67 -27.28
CA THR A 331 75.17 22.59 -28.32
C THR A 331 75.91 23.92 -28.12
N ARG A 332 76.79 24.24 -29.07
CA ARG A 332 77.37 25.57 -29.24
C ARG A 332 76.23 26.55 -29.51
N TYR A 333 76.02 27.50 -28.60
CA TYR A 333 75.22 28.68 -28.86
C TYR A 333 75.90 29.53 -29.94
N ASN A 334 75.18 29.79 -31.03
CA ASN A 334 75.49 30.92 -31.91
C ASN A 334 74.60 32.07 -31.45
N LEU A 335 75.26 33.09 -30.89
CA LEU A 335 74.68 34.28 -30.30
C LEU A 335 74.55 35.32 -31.41
N ARG A 336 73.35 35.50 -31.98
CA ARG A 336 72.95 36.71 -32.71
C ARG A 336 71.43 36.79 -32.84
N ASP A 337 70.94 38.01 -32.66
CA ASP A 337 69.56 38.52 -32.85
C ASP A 337 68.63 38.22 -31.66
N ILE A 338 68.51 39.05 -30.60
CA ILE A 338 68.55 40.51 -30.44
C ILE A 338 67.45 41.23 -31.24
N PHE A 339 66.38 41.55 -30.50
CA PHE A 339 65.34 42.56 -30.69
C PHE A 339 64.53 42.58 -31.99
N SER A 340 63.21 42.33 -31.86
CA SER A 340 62.17 43.22 -32.38
C SER A 340 60.80 42.90 -31.75
N LYS A 341 60.32 43.80 -30.88
CA LYS A 341 58.87 44.00 -30.61
C LYS A 341 58.23 44.60 -31.86
N PRO A 342 56.92 44.37 -32.10
CA PRO A 342 56.02 45.52 -31.98
C PRO A 342 54.62 45.22 -31.40
N ARG A 343 53.93 46.34 -31.13
CA ARG A 343 52.65 46.56 -30.44
C ARG A 343 51.39 46.03 -31.17
N ILE A 344 50.45 45.61 -30.33
CA ILE A 344 48.97 45.72 -30.34
C ILE A 344 48.33 46.62 -31.42
N ILE A 345 47.30 46.10 -32.12
CA ILE A 345 45.96 46.71 -32.36
C ILE A 345 44.92 45.56 -32.46
N PRO A 346 43.68 45.69 -31.91
CA PRO A 346 42.61 44.71 -32.05
C PRO A 346 41.67 45.03 -33.23
N ASP A 347 41.16 44.01 -33.93
CA ASP A 347 39.78 44.02 -34.45
C ASP A 347 39.34 42.69 -35.07
N SER A 348 38.11 42.33 -34.73
CA SER A 348 37.02 41.78 -35.57
C SER A 348 37.14 40.45 -36.35
N ALA A 349 36.14 39.61 -36.05
CA ALA A 349 35.34 38.74 -36.93
C ALA A 349 35.87 37.36 -37.39
N MET A 350 35.08 36.34 -37.00
CA MET A 350 34.61 35.19 -37.78
C MET A 350 35.66 34.35 -38.55
N THR A 351 35.84 33.09 -38.15
CA THR A 351 35.44 31.91 -38.96
C THR A 351 35.78 30.59 -38.26
N GLU A 352 34.96 29.60 -38.58
CA GLU A 352 35.02 28.19 -38.22
C GLU A 352 36.38 27.53 -38.48
N SER A 353 36.66 26.47 -37.72
CA SER A 353 37.17 25.17 -38.19
C SER A 353 38.22 24.58 -37.23
N LEU A 354 37.78 23.51 -36.57
CA LEU A 354 38.47 22.22 -36.46
C LEU A 354 39.91 22.24 -35.93
N ARG A 355 40.08 21.82 -34.67
CA ARG A 355 41.21 20.97 -34.26
C ARG A 355 40.90 20.21 -32.97
N ASP A 356 40.83 18.89 -33.14
CA ASP A 356 40.86 17.89 -32.09
C ASP A 356 42.11 18.05 -31.20
N SER A 357 41.90 18.09 -29.90
CA SER A 357 42.90 17.73 -28.89
C SER A 357 42.16 17.20 -27.66
N PRO A 358 42.44 15.96 -27.21
CA PRO A 358 41.74 15.35 -26.10
C PRO A 358 42.31 15.87 -24.78
N ALA A 359 41.67 16.90 -24.21
CA ALA A 359 41.84 17.23 -22.81
C ALA A 359 40.97 16.28 -21.99
N THR A 360 41.57 15.18 -21.49
CA THR A 360 40.95 14.25 -20.55
C THR A 360 40.83 14.92 -19.18
N VAL A 361 39.84 15.78 -19.03
CA VAL A 361 39.38 16.24 -17.72
C VAL A 361 38.48 15.13 -17.17
N PRO A 362 38.68 14.65 -15.93
CA PRO A 362 37.75 13.73 -15.30
C PRO A 362 36.44 14.49 -15.05
N ARG A 363 35.51 14.41 -16.00
CA ARG A 363 34.13 14.78 -15.74
C ARG A 363 33.65 13.88 -14.60
N ARG A 364 33.39 14.47 -13.43
CA ARG A 364 32.52 13.87 -12.42
C ARG A 364 31.24 13.43 -13.15
N ARG A 365 31.11 12.13 -13.42
CA ARG A 365 29.82 11.59 -13.83
C ARG A 365 28.89 11.76 -12.63
N LEU A 366 27.78 12.48 -12.84
CA LEU A 366 26.65 12.44 -11.92
C LEU A 366 26.29 10.98 -11.66
N LYS A 367 25.93 10.67 -10.42
CA LYS A 367 25.59 9.34 -9.91
C LYS A 367 24.83 8.52 -10.97
N PHE A 368 25.40 7.37 -11.32
CA PHE A 368 25.02 6.48 -12.42
C PHE A 368 23.52 6.10 -12.43
N TRP A 369 22.86 6.12 -11.27
CA TRP A 369 21.42 5.86 -11.11
C TRP A 369 20.48 6.76 -11.91
N GLN A 370 20.87 7.98 -12.31
CA GLN A 370 20.03 8.82 -13.18
C GLN A 370 20.04 8.41 -14.66
N PHE A 371 20.93 7.49 -15.09
CA PHE A 371 21.08 7.14 -16.51
C PHE A 371 20.41 5.83 -16.92
N ILE A 372 19.93 5.02 -15.97
CA ILE A 372 19.19 3.78 -16.28
C ILE A 372 17.67 4.02 -16.40
N SER A 373 17.16 5.18 -16.01
CA SER A 373 15.74 5.55 -16.17
C SER A 373 15.43 6.18 -17.54
N HIS A 374 15.89 5.57 -18.64
CA HIS A 374 15.27 5.83 -19.94
C HIS A 374 13.99 5.02 -20.04
N THR A 375 12.89 5.75 -19.90
CA THR A 375 11.51 5.35 -20.18
C THR A 375 11.42 4.55 -21.49
N ARG A 376 11.08 3.27 -21.37
CA ARG A 376 10.45 2.54 -22.47
C ARG A 376 8.94 2.68 -22.27
N GLU A 377 8.32 3.57 -23.03
CA GLU A 377 6.87 3.65 -23.17
C GLU A 377 6.35 2.31 -23.73
N GLY A 378 6.08 1.36 -22.84
CA GLY A 378 5.28 0.19 -23.12
C GLY A 378 3.83 0.54 -22.82
N LYS A 379 3.09 1.04 -23.81
CA LYS A 379 1.62 1.07 -23.74
C LYS A 379 1.13 -0.37 -23.55
N ALA A 380 0.66 -0.70 -22.35
CA ALA A 380 -0.14 -1.91 -22.13
C ALA A 380 -1.50 -1.69 -22.80
N SER A 381 -1.62 -2.13 -24.05
CA SER A 381 -2.89 -2.25 -24.74
C SER A 381 -3.61 -3.49 -24.19
N TYR A 382 -4.56 -3.30 -23.28
CA TYR A 382 -5.53 -4.33 -22.94
C TYR A 382 -6.61 -4.33 -24.03
N ASP A 383 -6.37 -5.08 -25.10
CA ASP A 383 -7.40 -5.33 -26.11
C ASP A 383 -8.48 -6.27 -25.58
N SER A 384 -9.70 -5.79 -25.68
CA SER A 384 -10.98 -6.42 -25.38
C SER A 384 -11.15 -7.78 -26.07
N MET A 385 -11.28 -8.86 -25.29
CA MET A 385 -11.88 -10.10 -25.77
C MET A 385 -13.41 -10.01 -25.66
N THR A 386 -14.08 -9.87 -26.80
CA THR A 386 -15.52 -10.11 -26.93
C THR A 386 -15.78 -11.61 -27.12
N PRO A 387 -16.72 -12.23 -26.40
CA PRO A 387 -17.15 -13.58 -26.74
C PRO A 387 -18.17 -13.52 -27.88
N SER A 388 -17.78 -14.06 -29.03
CA SER A 388 -18.67 -14.29 -30.16
C SER A 388 -19.68 -15.40 -29.83
N SER A 389 -20.96 -15.01 -29.88
CA SER A 389 -22.08 -15.95 -29.90
C SER A 389 -22.07 -16.69 -31.24
N SER A 390 -22.03 -18.02 -31.21
CA SER A 390 -22.55 -18.84 -32.30
C SER A 390 -23.28 -20.06 -31.74
N GLY A 391 -24.59 -20.06 -31.93
CA GLY A 391 -25.45 -21.17 -31.57
C GLY A 391 -25.26 -22.37 -32.48
N LYS A 392 -25.48 -23.56 -31.94
CA LYS A 392 -25.92 -24.72 -32.73
C LYS A 392 -26.99 -25.49 -31.96
N ARG A 393 -28.21 -25.32 -32.48
CA ARG A 393 -29.38 -26.16 -32.32
C ARG A 393 -29.03 -27.59 -32.74
N GLY A 394 -29.33 -28.58 -31.89
CA GLY A 394 -29.25 -30.00 -32.22
C GLY A 394 -30.32 -30.77 -31.45
N GLN A 395 -31.46 -31.00 -32.11
CA GLN A 395 -32.47 -31.98 -31.71
C GLN A 395 -31.92 -33.41 -31.91
N SER A 396 -32.18 -34.32 -30.97
CA SER A 396 -32.65 -35.70 -31.22
C SER A 396 -32.74 -36.42 -29.86
N SER A 397 -33.96 -36.74 -29.41
CA SER A 397 -34.57 -38.08 -29.49
C SER A 397 -34.39 -38.90 -28.21
N ALA A 398 -35.52 -39.19 -27.57
CA ALA A 398 -35.69 -40.23 -26.55
C ALA A 398 -35.25 -41.62 -27.08
N PRO A 399 -35.05 -42.59 -26.17
CA PRO A 399 -36.16 -43.53 -26.02
C PRO A 399 -36.47 -43.94 -24.58
N VAL A 400 -37.75 -44.24 -24.42
CA VAL A 400 -38.39 -45.14 -23.45
C VAL A 400 -37.61 -46.45 -23.30
N LEU A 401 -37.41 -46.93 -22.07
CA LEU A 401 -37.54 -48.35 -21.74
C LEU A 401 -37.78 -48.57 -20.24
N SER A 402 -38.83 -49.33 -20.02
CA SER A 402 -39.40 -49.85 -18.79
C SER A 402 -38.65 -51.08 -18.26
N ARG A 403 -38.70 -51.27 -16.93
CA ARG A 403 -38.88 -52.54 -16.16
C ARG A 403 -38.34 -52.34 -14.73
N SER A 404 -39.19 -52.39 -13.71
CA SER A 404 -39.55 -53.61 -12.94
C SER A 404 -38.34 -54.23 -12.23
N ILE A 405 -38.24 -54.02 -10.91
CA ILE A 405 -38.60 -54.97 -9.83
C ILE A 405 -38.86 -54.15 -8.57
#